data_AF-A0A945YG70-F1
#
_entry.id   AF-A0A945YG70-F1
#
_cell.length_a   1.000
_cell.length_b   1.000
_cell.length_c   1.000
_cell.angle_alpha   90.00
_cell.angle_beta   90.00
_cell.angle_gamma   90.00
#
_symmetry.space_group_name_H-M   'P 1'
#
loop_
_entity.id
_entity.type
_entity.pdbx_description
1 polymer ?
#
loop_
_entity_poly.entity_id
_entity_poly.type
_entity_poly.pdbx_seq_one_letter_code
_entity_poly.pdbx_strand_id
1 'polypeptide(L)'
;WPMICDYFKVDNGEPRLDILSNSMPKMENEWSKIVQKYKLRELTLKELVGGSWQFLDRAMRPGGEPSPPSLVSTIKIRKAGFNGCIATDDSLKRCFEEMQKEKLIP
;
A
#
# COMPACT_ATOMS: atom_id res chain seq x y z
N TRP A 1 -9.23 5.16 -0.27
CA TRP A 1 -9.54 3.73 -0.44
C TRP A 1 -10.12 3.20 0.85
N PRO A 2 -11.44 3.31 1.04
CA PRO A 2 -12.09 2.89 2.29
C PRO A 2 -11.80 1.43 2.67
N MET A 3 -11.66 0.55 1.68
CA MET A 3 -11.35 -0.87 1.88
C MET A 3 -10.07 -1.11 2.70
N ILE A 4 -9.01 -0.30 2.54
CA ILE A 4 -7.80 -0.44 3.37
C ILE A 4 -8.15 -0.20 4.85
N CYS A 5 -8.89 0.86 5.12
CA CYS A 5 -9.35 1.20 6.46
C CYS A 5 -10.22 0.09 7.06
N ASP A 6 -11.15 -0.45 6.26
CA ASP A 6 -12.02 -1.56 6.67
C ASP A 6 -11.22 -2.83 6.99
N TYR A 7 -10.21 -3.17 6.16
CA TYR A 7 -9.36 -4.34 6.36
C TYR A 7 -8.61 -4.27 7.70
N PHE A 8 -7.99 -3.12 7.99
CA PHE A 8 -7.25 -2.89 9.23
C PHE A 8 -8.13 -2.46 10.41
N LYS A 9 -9.46 -2.33 10.20
CA LYS A 9 -10.44 -1.88 11.20
C LYS A 9 -10.06 -0.54 11.83
N VAL A 10 -9.66 0.41 10.98
CA VAL A 10 -9.35 1.78 11.36
C VAL A 10 -10.34 2.73 10.70
N ASP A 11 -10.63 3.86 11.35
CA ASP A 11 -11.51 4.86 10.78
C ASP A 11 -10.90 5.53 9.55
N ASN A 12 -11.75 5.93 8.60
CA ASN A 12 -11.30 6.76 7.48
C ASN A 12 -10.93 8.15 8.02
N GLY A 13 -9.71 8.58 7.71
CA GLY A 13 -9.25 9.94 8.03
C GLY A 13 -9.71 10.96 6.98
N GLU A 14 -9.74 12.22 7.37
CA GLU A 14 -9.96 13.34 6.46
C GLU A 14 -8.84 13.44 5.41
N PRO A 15 -9.15 13.81 4.15
CA PRO A 15 -8.13 14.09 3.15
C PRO A 15 -7.14 15.16 3.62
N ARG A 16 -5.84 14.88 3.53
CA ARG A 16 -4.77 15.81 3.89
C ARG A 16 -3.69 15.82 2.83
N LEU A 17 -3.13 17.01 2.59
CA LEU A 17 -1.94 17.15 1.77
C LEU A 17 -0.73 16.70 2.61
N ASP A 18 -0.05 15.67 2.12
CA ASP A 18 1.18 15.18 2.72
C ASP A 18 2.14 14.67 1.64
N ILE A 19 3.43 14.68 1.96
CA ILE A 19 4.49 14.05 1.17
C ILE A 19 5.01 12.91 2.04
N LEU A 20 4.58 11.69 1.75
CA LEU A 20 4.83 10.51 2.59
C LEU A 20 6.31 10.19 2.69
N SER A 21 7.10 10.47 1.64
CA SER A 21 8.55 10.32 1.69
C SER A 21 9.23 11.27 2.69
N ASN A 22 8.55 12.35 3.12
CA ASN A 22 9.02 13.25 4.17
C ASN A 22 8.44 12.91 5.55
N SER A 23 7.16 12.51 5.63
CA SER A 23 6.47 12.27 6.89
C SER A 23 6.71 10.86 7.46
N MET A 24 6.66 9.82 6.62
CA MET A 24 6.76 8.43 7.07
C MET A 24 8.11 8.04 7.69
N PRO A 25 9.29 8.53 7.23
CA PRO A 25 10.55 8.22 7.90
C PRO A 25 10.59 8.67 9.37
N LYS A 26 9.79 9.66 9.77
CA LYS A 26 9.70 10.13 11.16
C LYS A 26 8.96 9.13 12.06
N MET A 27 8.23 8.18 11.47
CA MET A 27 7.46 7.17 12.18
C MET A 27 8.26 5.89 12.50
N GLU A 28 9.56 5.86 12.21
CA GLU A 28 10.44 4.70 12.44
C GLU A 28 10.37 4.18 13.89
N ASN A 29 10.35 5.09 14.87
CA ASN A 29 10.23 4.73 16.28
C ASN A 29 8.87 4.10 16.60
N GLU A 30 7.78 4.60 16.01
CA GLU A 30 6.45 4.00 16.21
C GLU A 30 6.34 2.64 15.54
N TRP A 31 6.94 2.49 14.35
CA TRP A 31 7.03 1.20 13.66
C TRP A 31 7.80 0.17 14.48
N SER A 32 8.93 0.53 15.07
CA SER A 32 9.69 -0.37 15.95
C SER A 32 8.86 -0.89 17.13
N LYS A 33 8.03 -0.03 17.74
CA LYS A 33 7.09 -0.46 18.80
C LYS A 33 6.04 -1.44 18.28
N ILE A 34 5.53 -1.23 17.06
CA ILE A 34 4.58 -2.15 16.41
C ILE A 34 5.25 -3.51 16.17
N VAL A 35 6.46 -3.52 15.61
CA VAL A 35 7.25 -4.75 15.38
C VAL A 35 7.41 -5.55 16.66
N GLN A 36 7.82 -4.89 17.75
CA GLN A 36 7.99 -5.54 19.06
C GLN A 36 6.67 -6.05 19.63
N LYS A 37 5.61 -5.22 19.60
CA LYS A 37 4.29 -5.57 20.16
C LYS A 37 3.68 -6.79 19.49
N TYR A 38 3.75 -6.88 18.17
CA TYR A 38 3.12 -7.95 17.39
C TYR A 38 4.09 -9.08 17.00
N LYS A 39 5.36 -9.02 17.45
CA LYS A 39 6.41 -10.00 17.15
C LYS A 39 6.56 -10.24 15.64
N LEU A 40 6.60 -9.12 14.91
CA LEU A 40 6.81 -9.10 13.47
C LEU A 40 8.25 -9.46 13.13
N ARG A 41 8.51 -9.70 11.85
CA ARG A 41 9.87 -9.73 11.32
C ARG A 41 10.55 -8.41 11.64
N GLU A 42 11.77 -8.47 12.16
CA GLU A 42 12.55 -7.30 12.58
C GLU A 42 13.09 -6.52 11.38
N LEU A 43 12.19 -5.78 10.72
CA LEU A 43 12.50 -4.86 9.63
C LEU A 43 12.22 -3.43 10.08
N THR A 44 13.13 -2.52 9.73
CA THR A 44 12.86 -1.08 9.78
C THR A 44 11.78 -0.70 8.77
N LEU A 45 11.11 0.43 8.97
CA LEU A 45 10.11 0.94 8.03
C LEU A 45 10.76 1.23 6.67
N LYS A 46 12.02 1.69 6.68
CA LYS A 46 12.85 1.87 5.49
C LYS A 46 13.11 0.55 4.74
N GLU A 47 13.41 -0.54 5.44
CA GLU A 47 13.62 -1.85 4.81
C GLU A 47 12.32 -2.46 4.29
N LEU A 48 11.22 -2.31 5.04
CA LEU A 48 9.93 -2.84 4.64
C LEU A 48 9.36 -2.12 3.40
N VAL A 49 9.41 -0.78 3.37
CA VAL A 49 8.73 0.00 2.33
C VAL A 49 9.68 0.50 1.24
N GLY A 50 10.96 0.70 1.56
CA GLY A 50 11.98 1.14 0.62
C GLY A 50 11.63 2.46 -0.07
N GLY A 51 11.86 2.51 -1.39
CA GLY A 51 11.57 3.69 -2.23
C GLY A 51 10.08 3.88 -2.59
N SER A 52 9.17 3.10 -2.00
CA SER A 52 7.76 3.12 -2.39
C SER A 52 7.03 4.38 -1.96
N TRP A 53 7.54 5.10 -0.94
CA TRP A 53 7.00 6.41 -0.55
C TRP A 53 7.11 7.43 -1.68
N GLN A 54 8.29 7.54 -2.30
CA GLN A 54 8.53 8.45 -3.43
C GLN A 54 7.69 8.05 -4.65
N PHE A 55 7.49 6.75 -4.86
CA PHE A 55 6.59 6.26 -5.91
C PHE A 55 5.15 6.71 -5.65
N LEU A 56 4.66 6.56 -4.42
CA LEU A 56 3.30 6.95 -4.05
C LEU A 56 3.10 8.47 -4.10
N ASP A 57 4.06 9.26 -3.62
CA ASP A 57 4.02 10.72 -3.72
C ASP A 57 3.94 11.18 -5.18
N ARG A 58 4.73 10.55 -6.06
CA ARG A 58 4.69 10.83 -7.50
C ARG A 58 3.36 10.44 -8.14
N ALA A 59 2.76 9.32 -7.71
CA ALA A 59 1.48 8.86 -8.22
C ALA A 59 0.31 9.76 -7.76
N MET A 60 0.32 10.17 -6.49
CA MET A 60 -0.76 10.96 -5.88
C MET A 60 -0.68 12.46 -6.17
N ARG A 61 0.51 12.99 -6.51
CA ARG A 61 0.73 14.40 -6.87
C ARG A 61 0.14 15.36 -5.81
N PRO A 62 0.55 15.28 -4.53
CA PRO A 62 -0.03 16.09 -3.46
C PRO A 62 0.04 17.59 -3.80
N GLY A 63 -1.12 18.25 -3.81
CA GLY A 63 -1.26 19.68 -4.12
C GLY A 63 -1.20 20.02 -5.61
N GLY A 64 -1.08 19.03 -6.49
CA GLY A 64 -1.14 19.20 -7.94
C GLY A 64 -2.42 18.63 -8.55
N GLU A 65 -2.58 18.87 -9.86
CA GLU A 65 -3.67 18.27 -10.63
C GLU A 65 -3.58 16.73 -10.64
N PRO A 66 -4.70 16.01 -10.44
CA PRO A 66 -4.74 14.56 -10.54
C PRO A 66 -4.23 14.10 -11.91
N SER A 67 -3.39 13.08 -11.92
CA SER A 67 -3.03 12.42 -13.18
C SER A 67 -4.23 11.62 -13.70
N PRO A 68 -4.52 11.61 -15.00
CA PRO A 68 -5.46 10.65 -15.56
C PRO A 68 -5.00 9.22 -15.23
N PRO A 69 -5.94 8.28 -15.02
CA PRO A 69 -5.59 6.91 -14.70
C PRO A 69 -4.83 6.27 -15.86
N SER A 70 -3.73 5.56 -15.54
CA SER A 70 -2.97 4.79 -16.53
C SER A 70 -3.65 3.43 -16.74
N LEU A 71 -4.59 3.39 -17.70
CA LEU A 71 -5.30 2.16 -18.07
C LEU A 71 -4.59 1.47 -19.23
N VAL A 72 -4.42 0.15 -19.13
CA VAL A 72 -3.83 -0.69 -20.19
C VAL A 72 -4.84 -1.70 -20.72
N SER A 73 -4.80 -1.98 -22.02
CA SER A 73 -5.68 -2.96 -22.64
C SER A 73 -5.24 -4.40 -22.34
N THR A 74 -6.16 -5.21 -21.83
CA THR A 74 -5.95 -6.64 -21.59
C THR A 74 -6.41 -7.53 -22.75
N ILE A 75 -6.89 -6.94 -23.86
CA ILE A 75 -7.49 -7.68 -24.98
C ILE A 75 -6.49 -8.68 -25.57
N LYS A 76 -5.23 -8.26 -25.78
CA LYS A 76 -4.21 -9.11 -26.42
C LYS A 76 -3.94 -10.38 -25.61
N ILE A 77 -3.77 -10.25 -24.29
CA ILE A 77 -3.44 -11.39 -23.42
C ILE A 77 -4.64 -12.33 -23.25
N ARG A 78 -5.87 -11.78 -23.20
CA ARG A 78 -7.11 -12.58 -23.18
C ARG A 78 -7.32 -13.37 -24.46
N LYS A 79 -7.08 -12.76 -25.63
CA LYS A 79 -7.11 -13.46 -26.93
C LYS A 79 -6.07 -14.58 -27.03
N ALA A 80 -4.97 -14.48 -26.29
CA ALA A 80 -3.95 -15.52 -26.17
C ALA A 80 -4.30 -16.62 -25.14
N GLY A 81 -5.50 -16.61 -24.56
CA GLY A 81 -6.00 -17.64 -23.63
C GLY A 81 -5.88 -17.29 -22.14
N PHE A 82 -5.29 -16.15 -21.78
CA PHE A 82 -5.18 -15.72 -20.38
C PHE A 82 -6.45 -15.00 -19.93
N ASN A 83 -7.44 -15.76 -19.49
CA ASN A 83 -8.77 -15.23 -19.14
C ASN A 83 -8.93 -14.83 -17.66
N GLY A 84 -7.93 -15.14 -16.82
CA GLY A 84 -7.93 -14.81 -15.39
C GLY A 84 -8.17 -13.33 -15.11
N CYS A 85 -8.92 -13.05 -14.05
CA CYS A 85 -9.25 -11.71 -13.60
C CYS A 85 -9.45 -11.74 -12.10
N ILE A 86 -9.10 -10.65 -11.43
CA ILE A 86 -9.34 -10.46 -9.99
C ILE A 86 -9.79 -9.02 -9.78
N ALA A 87 -10.72 -8.78 -8.85
CA ALA A 87 -11.04 -7.43 -8.43
C ALA A 87 -9.81 -6.82 -7.73
N THR A 88 -9.55 -5.53 -7.94
CA THR A 88 -8.41 -4.87 -7.30
C THR A 88 -8.46 -4.99 -5.79
N ASP A 89 -9.65 -4.87 -5.21
CA ASP A 89 -9.85 -4.98 -3.75
C ASP A 89 -9.50 -6.37 -3.22
N ASP A 90 -9.93 -7.44 -3.92
CA ASP A 90 -9.56 -8.81 -3.58
C ASP A 90 -8.06 -9.05 -3.71
N SER A 91 -7.41 -8.46 -4.72
CA SER A 91 -5.96 -8.56 -4.89
C SER A 91 -5.21 -7.88 -3.75
N LEU A 92 -5.66 -6.70 -3.31
CA LEU A 92 -5.06 -5.99 -2.19
C LEU A 92 -5.24 -6.75 -0.88
N LYS A 93 -6.45 -7.25 -0.63
CA LYS A 93 -6.77 -8.10 0.51
C LYS A 93 -5.85 -9.32 0.57
N ARG A 94 -5.71 -10.04 -0.55
CA ARG A 94 -4.79 -11.19 -0.65
C ARG A 94 -3.36 -10.80 -0.31
N CYS A 95 -2.88 -9.67 -0.82
CA CYS A 95 -1.53 -9.19 -0.51
C CYS A 95 -1.36 -8.88 0.99
N PHE A 96 -2.34 -8.26 1.64
CA PHE A 96 -2.27 -8.03 3.09
C PHE A 96 -2.29 -9.33 3.89
N GLU A 97 -3.13 -10.30 3.51
CA GLU A 97 -3.17 -11.63 4.15
C GLU A 97 -1.82 -12.36 4.02
N GLU A 98 -1.18 -12.30 2.85
CA GLU A 98 0.16 -12.85 2.62
C GLU A 98 1.20 -12.13 3.49
N MET A 99 1.18 -10.80 3.56
CA MET A 99 2.10 -10.04 4.39
C MET A 99 1.93 -10.31 5.89
N GLN A 100 0.69 -10.50 6.36
CA GLN A 100 0.40 -10.89 7.74
C GLN A 100 0.92 -12.30 8.06
N LYS A 101 0.70 -13.25 7.14
CA LYS A 101 1.21 -14.62 7.27
C LYS A 101 2.73 -14.66 7.40
N GLU A 102 3.41 -13.83 6.63
CA GLU A 102 4.88 -13.67 6.66
C GLU A 102 5.36 -12.75 7.80
N LYS A 103 4.45 -12.29 8.68
CA LYS A 103 4.72 -11.39 9.80
C LYS A 103 5.43 -10.09 9.41
N LEU A 104 5.14 -9.56 8.22
CA LEU A 104 5.66 -8.27 7.77
C LEU A 104 4.85 -7.10 8.33
N ILE A 105 3.55 -7.32 8.55
CA ILE A 105 2.60 -6.38 9.17
C ILE A 105 1.76 -7.14 10.20
N PRO A 106 1.15 -6.44 11.19
CA PRO A 106 0.25 -7.04 12.17
C PRO A 106 -0.97 -7.70 11.54
#